data_AF-A0A4P6ECP2-F1
#
_entry.id   AF-A0A4P6ECP2-F1
#
_cell.length_a   1.000
_cell.length_b   1.000
_cell.length_c   1.000
_cell.angle_alpha   90.00
_cell.angle_beta   90.00
_cell.angle_gamma   90.00
#
_symmetry.space_group_name_H-M   'P 1'
#
loop_
_entity.id
_entity.type
_entity.pdbx_description
1 polymer ?
#
loop_
_entity_poly.entity_id
_entity_poly.type
_entity_poly.pdbx_seq_one_letter_code
_entity_poly.pdbx_strand_id
1 'polypeptide(L)'
;MSDIRTTHPSPLGAKGSRGASEYTELAKTIRATGLLRRRYGYYWSKLIALPLTLGIGITAFVWIGDTWWQLFTAAVLAIVFTQIAFLGHDAAHRQIFVSGRWNDWISLILGDLLVGMSYGWWQHKHTSHHANPNKLGSDPDVELPVIALTADKAAVPHGALFTWFRAHQGIFFFPLLLLEGLSLHASGVRRVTSGRHLDRRWVEIGFMSVRLIGFTALVFLVLSPGIAFVFLAVQLGLFGFYMGVSFAPNHKGMPIVPADVTLDFLRRQVMMSRNIRGTRLLDVAMGGLNYQIEHHLFPSMPRPHLRRAAPIISTYCREHEVPYMQTGLLTSYVIVIRYINRVGLGERDVFSCPLVEQRACLTTE
;
A
#
# COMPACT_ATOMS: atom_id res chain seq x y z
N MET A 1 -35.00 21.72 39.85
CA MET A 1 -35.18 21.89 38.40
C MET A 1 -33.88 22.46 37.88
N SER A 2 -33.08 21.61 37.22
CA SER A 2 -31.66 21.84 36.92
C SER A 2 -31.50 22.54 35.58
N ASP A 3 -30.66 23.57 35.54
CA ASP A 3 -30.30 24.36 34.36
C ASP A 3 -29.80 23.49 33.21
N ILE A 4 -30.52 23.51 32.09
CA ILE A 4 -30.10 22.92 30.83
C ILE A 4 -29.12 23.90 30.18
N ARG A 5 -27.83 23.55 30.12
CA ARG A 5 -26.85 24.26 29.30
C ARG A 5 -27.18 24.05 27.82
N THR A 6 -27.71 25.07 27.17
CA THR A 6 -27.82 25.15 25.71
C THR A 6 -26.44 25.32 25.09
N THR A 7 -25.98 24.32 24.34
CA THR A 7 -24.82 24.44 23.46
C THR A 7 -25.22 25.17 22.18
N HIS A 8 -24.66 26.36 21.96
CA HIS A 8 -24.80 27.06 20.68
C HIS A 8 -23.92 26.39 19.62
N PRO A 9 -24.41 26.20 18.38
CA PRO A 9 -23.57 25.74 17.28
C PRO A 9 -22.50 26.78 16.97
N SER A 10 -21.24 26.34 16.96
CA SER A 10 -20.11 27.18 16.56
C SER A 10 -20.31 27.62 15.11
N PRO A 11 -20.07 28.90 14.75
CA PRO A 11 -20.28 29.37 13.38
C PRO A 11 -19.28 28.68 12.44
N LEU A 12 -19.77 27.70 11.67
CA LEU A 12 -19.12 27.22 10.46
C LEU A 12 -19.12 28.38 9.46
N GLY A 13 -18.09 29.22 9.50
CA GLY A 13 -18.01 30.35 8.59
C GLY A 13 -17.07 31.48 8.96
N ALA A 14 -16.00 31.25 9.72
CA ALA A 14 -14.88 32.19 9.70
C ALA A 14 -14.09 31.96 8.41
N LYS A 15 -14.25 32.87 7.45
CA LYS A 15 -13.36 33.02 6.28
C LYS A 15 -11.90 32.84 6.76
N GLY A 16 -11.25 31.78 6.30
CA GLY A 16 -9.89 31.45 6.68
C GLY A 16 -8.98 32.67 6.55
N SER A 17 -8.40 33.07 7.68
CA SER A 17 -7.31 34.03 7.69
C SER A 17 -6.21 33.56 6.74
N ARG A 18 -5.45 34.51 6.16
CA ARG A 18 -4.23 34.24 5.36
C ARG A 18 -3.08 33.68 6.22
N GLY A 19 -3.38 32.81 7.19
CA GLY A 19 -2.40 32.01 7.92
C GLY A 19 -1.97 30.80 7.09
N ALA A 20 -0.73 30.35 7.27
CA ALA A 20 -0.27 29.11 6.65
C ALA A 20 -1.14 27.93 7.12
N SER A 21 -1.48 26.99 6.23
CA SER A 21 -2.23 25.78 6.63
C SER A 21 -1.44 25.01 7.70
N GLU A 22 -2.13 24.27 8.60
CA GLU A 22 -1.48 23.42 9.61
C GLU A 22 -0.42 22.50 8.99
N TYR A 23 -0.73 21.91 7.82
CA TYR A 23 0.26 21.14 7.07
C TYR A 23 1.50 21.94 6.67
N THR A 24 1.36 23.22 6.28
CA THR A 24 2.48 24.08 5.92
C THR A 24 3.41 24.32 7.11
N GLU A 25 2.86 24.50 8.31
CA GLU A 25 3.65 24.63 9.54
C GLU A 25 4.36 23.32 9.91
N LEU A 26 3.66 22.19 9.81
CA LEU A 26 4.27 20.87 9.99
C LEU A 26 5.40 20.63 8.98
N ALA A 27 5.20 21.00 7.70
CA ALA A 27 6.17 20.84 6.65
C ALA A 27 7.44 21.69 6.88
N LYS A 28 7.29 22.90 7.42
CA LYS A 28 8.43 23.73 7.86
C LYS A 28 9.23 23.03 8.97
N THR A 29 8.53 22.53 9.99
CA THR A 29 9.13 21.80 11.11
C THR A 29 9.92 20.58 10.61
N ILE A 30 9.30 19.74 9.78
CA ILE A 30 9.95 18.55 9.21
C ILE A 30 11.13 18.93 8.33
N ARG A 31 11.04 20.01 7.55
CA ARG A 31 12.17 20.49 6.74
C ARG A 31 13.35 20.94 7.61
N ALA A 32 13.10 21.63 8.71
CA ALA A 32 14.14 22.11 9.63
C ALA A 32 14.94 20.96 10.27
N THR A 33 14.30 19.80 10.51
CA THR A 33 14.99 18.60 11.03
C THR A 33 15.94 17.94 10.02
N GLY A 34 15.88 18.31 8.74
CA GLY A 34 16.66 17.69 7.68
C GLY A 34 16.19 16.30 7.25
N LEU A 35 15.04 15.81 7.74
CA LEU A 35 14.51 14.48 7.40
C LEU A 35 14.11 14.33 5.93
N LEU A 36 13.97 15.43 5.18
CA LEU A 36 13.74 15.39 3.72
C LEU A 36 15.03 15.26 2.90
N ARG A 37 16.21 15.32 3.52
CA ARG A 37 17.50 15.15 2.82
C ARG A 37 17.67 13.72 2.33
N ARG A 38 18.17 13.54 1.10
CA ARG A 38 18.42 12.25 0.47
C ARG A 38 19.37 11.37 1.30
N ARG A 39 19.17 10.06 1.21
CA ARG A 39 19.99 9.04 1.90
C ARG A 39 20.66 8.13 0.89
N TYR A 40 21.59 8.70 0.13
CA TYR A 40 22.28 8.00 -0.97
C TYR A 40 22.96 6.70 -0.53
N GLY A 41 23.69 6.69 0.60
CA GLY A 41 24.34 5.46 1.08
C GLY A 41 23.34 4.33 1.33
N TYR A 42 22.18 4.63 1.90
CA TYR A 42 21.10 3.65 2.08
C TYR A 42 20.58 3.14 0.73
N TYR A 43 20.24 4.03 -0.19
CA TYR A 43 19.65 3.62 -1.46
C TYR A 43 20.63 2.93 -2.41
N TRP A 44 21.89 3.38 -2.48
CA TRP A 44 22.92 2.68 -3.25
C TRP A 44 23.17 1.28 -2.71
N SER A 45 23.19 1.10 -1.38
CA SER A 45 23.31 -0.25 -0.80
C SER A 45 22.18 -1.17 -1.25
N LYS A 46 20.94 -0.66 -1.33
CA LYS A 46 19.77 -1.43 -1.79
C LYS A 46 19.78 -1.66 -3.30
N LEU A 47 20.15 -0.65 -4.10
CA LEU A 47 20.27 -0.73 -5.56
C LEU A 47 21.37 -1.70 -6.01
N ILE A 48 22.34 -2.01 -5.15
CA ILE A 48 23.37 -3.02 -5.42
C ILE A 48 22.96 -4.37 -4.84
N ALA A 49 22.59 -4.41 -3.55
CA ALA A 49 22.36 -5.67 -2.85
C ALA A 49 21.15 -6.45 -3.39
N LEU A 50 20.05 -5.77 -3.74
CA LEU A 50 18.84 -6.47 -4.21
C LEU A 50 19.03 -7.10 -5.60
N PRO A 51 19.57 -6.40 -6.63
CA PRO A 51 19.88 -7.04 -7.91
C PRO A 51 20.94 -8.14 -7.79
N LEU A 52 21.96 -7.97 -6.94
CA LEU A 52 22.93 -9.04 -6.69
C LEU A 52 22.29 -10.27 -6.07
N THR A 53 21.42 -10.08 -5.06
CA THR A 53 20.67 -11.18 -4.42
C THR A 53 19.76 -11.88 -5.43
N LEU A 54 19.10 -11.12 -6.31
CA LEU A 54 18.32 -11.68 -7.41
C LEU A 54 19.20 -12.50 -8.35
N GLY A 55 20.35 -11.98 -8.77
CA GLY A 55 21.32 -12.70 -9.62
C GLY A 55 21.77 -14.02 -8.99
N ILE A 56 22.15 -14.00 -7.71
CA ILE A 56 22.47 -15.21 -6.93
C ILE A 56 21.29 -16.18 -6.89
N GLY A 57 20.06 -15.67 -6.68
CA GLY A 57 18.85 -16.49 -6.68
C GLY A 57 18.56 -17.16 -8.03
N ILE A 58 18.79 -16.46 -9.14
CA ILE A 58 18.66 -17.01 -10.49
C ILE A 58 19.75 -18.04 -10.77
N THR A 59 21.00 -17.79 -10.36
CA THR A 59 22.09 -18.78 -10.49
C THR A 59 21.79 -20.04 -9.68
N ALA A 60 21.33 -19.88 -8.43
CA ALA A 60 20.92 -21.00 -7.59
C ALA A 60 19.74 -21.76 -8.20
N PHE A 61 18.75 -21.06 -8.77
CA PHE A 61 17.64 -21.68 -9.51
C PHE A 61 18.14 -22.58 -10.64
N VAL A 62 19.04 -22.09 -11.49
CA VAL A 62 19.61 -22.89 -12.59
C VAL A 62 20.44 -24.07 -12.06
N TRP A 63 21.24 -23.85 -11.02
CA TRP A 63 22.11 -24.88 -10.44
C TRP A 63 21.34 -26.00 -9.74
N ILE A 64 20.27 -25.67 -9.01
CA ILE A 64 19.39 -26.66 -8.34
C ILE A 64 18.68 -27.54 -9.39
N GLY A 65 18.36 -26.98 -10.56
CA GLY A 65 17.74 -27.72 -11.67
C GLY A 65 16.34 -28.26 -11.35
N ASP A 66 15.94 -29.32 -12.06
CA ASP A 66 14.61 -29.92 -12.01
C ASP A 66 14.36 -30.74 -10.73
N THR A 67 14.17 -30.06 -9.60
CA THR A 67 13.90 -30.69 -8.30
C THR A 67 12.83 -29.94 -7.50
N TRP A 68 12.17 -30.64 -6.58
CA TRP A 68 11.18 -30.03 -5.67
C TRP A 68 11.78 -29.02 -4.67
N TRP A 69 13.11 -29.00 -4.50
CA TRP A 69 13.78 -27.95 -3.72
C TRP A 69 13.54 -26.54 -4.29
N GLN A 70 13.14 -26.45 -5.57
CA GLN A 70 12.78 -25.20 -6.20
C GLN A 70 11.62 -24.46 -5.55
N LEU A 71 10.78 -25.14 -4.74
CA LEU A 71 9.73 -24.44 -3.98
C LEU A 71 10.32 -23.49 -2.92
N PHE A 72 11.49 -23.81 -2.35
CA PHE A 72 12.21 -22.88 -1.47
C PHE A 72 12.77 -21.70 -2.27
N THR A 73 13.35 -21.96 -3.45
CA THR A 73 13.82 -20.91 -4.36
C THR A 73 12.66 -19.98 -4.76
N ALA A 74 11.48 -20.51 -5.06
CA ALA A 74 10.27 -19.75 -5.37
C ALA A 74 9.88 -18.80 -4.22
N ALA A 75 9.88 -19.30 -2.98
CA ALA A 75 9.57 -18.51 -1.80
C ALA A 75 10.60 -17.40 -1.54
N VAL A 76 11.89 -17.71 -1.69
CA VAL A 76 12.97 -16.70 -1.55
C VAL A 76 12.86 -15.63 -2.64
N LEU A 77 12.64 -16.02 -3.89
CA LEU A 77 12.46 -15.08 -4.99
C LEU A 77 11.23 -14.20 -4.80
N ALA A 78 10.13 -14.74 -4.27
CA ALA A 78 8.96 -13.94 -3.91
C ALA A 78 9.31 -12.80 -2.94
N ILE A 79 10.07 -13.10 -1.88
CA ILE A 79 10.54 -12.09 -0.91
C ILE A 79 11.45 -11.05 -1.58
N VAL A 80 12.39 -11.50 -2.42
CA VAL A 80 13.32 -10.62 -3.13
C VAL A 80 12.56 -9.68 -4.08
N PHE A 81 11.62 -10.20 -4.87
CA PHE A 81 10.80 -9.39 -5.76
C PHE A 81 9.94 -8.37 -5.00
N THR A 82 9.36 -8.73 -3.86
CA THR A 82 8.64 -7.76 -3.01
C THR A 82 9.55 -6.65 -2.49
N GLN A 83 10.78 -6.98 -2.07
CA GLN A 83 11.75 -5.97 -1.62
C GLN A 83 12.21 -5.06 -2.77
N ILE A 84 12.37 -5.60 -3.98
CA ILE A 84 12.64 -4.81 -5.19
C ILE A 84 11.44 -3.91 -5.52
N ALA A 85 10.21 -4.40 -5.41
CA ALA A 85 9.00 -3.62 -5.62
C ALA A 85 8.92 -2.42 -4.66
N PHE A 86 9.26 -2.60 -3.38
CA PHE A 86 9.36 -1.48 -2.43
C PHE A 86 10.44 -0.47 -2.83
N LEU A 87 11.57 -0.91 -3.38
CA LEU A 87 12.60 0.02 -3.86
C LEU A 87 12.15 0.79 -5.11
N GLY A 88 11.43 0.14 -6.03
CA GLY A 88 10.78 0.78 -7.17
C GLY A 88 9.77 1.84 -6.73
N HIS A 89 8.93 1.51 -5.75
CA HIS A 89 8.00 2.43 -5.09
C HIS A 89 8.71 3.68 -4.53
N ASP A 90 9.82 3.51 -3.81
CA ASP A 90 10.60 4.65 -3.28
C ASP A 90 11.16 5.54 -4.40
N ALA A 91 11.61 4.94 -5.51
CA ALA A 91 12.06 5.68 -6.68
C ALA A 91 10.91 6.49 -7.28
N ALA A 92 9.74 5.88 -7.46
CA ALA A 92 8.57 6.54 -8.00
C ALA A 92 8.11 7.74 -7.15
N HIS A 93 8.25 7.63 -5.82
CA HIS A 93 8.01 8.73 -4.87
C HIS A 93 9.14 9.76 -4.77
N ARG A 94 10.14 9.68 -5.64
CA ARG A 94 11.31 10.59 -5.69
C ARG A 94 12.15 10.54 -4.42
N GLN A 95 12.16 9.45 -3.67
CA GLN A 95 12.91 9.37 -2.41
C GLN A 95 14.42 9.21 -2.64
N ILE A 96 14.82 8.63 -3.78
CA ILE A 96 16.20 8.21 -4.03
C ILE A 96 17.07 9.36 -4.53
N PHE A 97 16.71 9.96 -5.67
CA PHE A 97 17.51 10.99 -6.33
C PHE A 97 16.86 12.37 -6.26
N VAL A 98 17.65 13.43 -6.45
CA VAL A 98 17.12 14.78 -6.70
C VAL A 98 16.47 14.86 -8.08
N SER A 99 17.04 14.20 -9.09
CA SER A 99 16.51 14.21 -10.44
C SER A 99 15.27 13.33 -10.59
N GLY A 100 14.16 13.90 -11.05
CA GLY A 100 12.94 13.16 -11.39
C GLY A 100 13.19 12.13 -12.49
N ARG A 101 13.98 12.47 -13.52
CA ARG A 101 14.29 11.56 -14.63
C ARG A 101 15.03 10.30 -14.17
N TRP A 102 15.99 10.41 -13.26
CA TRP A 102 16.71 9.25 -12.71
C TRP A 102 15.78 8.37 -11.87
N ASN A 103 14.92 8.97 -11.06
CA ASN A 103 13.90 8.25 -10.31
C ASN A 103 12.89 7.52 -11.23
N ASP A 104 12.45 8.14 -12.33
CA ASP A 104 11.59 7.48 -13.33
C ASP A 104 12.26 6.22 -13.89
N TRP A 105 13.51 6.36 -14.38
CA TRP A 105 14.23 5.24 -14.98
C TRP A 105 14.50 4.11 -14.00
N ILE A 106 14.87 4.44 -12.76
CA ILE A 106 15.08 3.44 -11.72
C ILE A 106 13.75 2.76 -11.34
N SER A 107 12.64 3.49 -11.30
CA SER A 107 11.33 2.89 -11.10
C SER A 107 10.93 1.95 -12.24
N LEU A 108 11.22 2.31 -13.50
CA LEU A 108 10.96 1.46 -14.65
C LEU A 108 11.80 0.18 -14.63
N ILE A 109 13.09 0.28 -14.30
CA ILE A 109 13.96 -0.89 -14.22
C ILE A 109 13.50 -1.82 -13.07
N LEU A 110 13.25 -1.27 -11.88
CA LEU A 110 12.87 -2.10 -10.74
C LEU A 110 11.44 -2.64 -10.86
N GLY A 111 10.49 -1.80 -11.26
CA GLY A 111 9.07 -2.11 -11.37
C GLY A 111 8.74 -2.96 -12.59
N ASP A 112 9.12 -2.51 -13.79
CA ASP A 112 8.72 -3.16 -15.03
C ASP A 112 9.65 -4.33 -15.38
N LEU A 113 10.97 -4.12 -15.37
CA LEU A 113 11.93 -5.14 -15.82
C LEU A 113 12.18 -6.23 -14.79
N LEU A 114 12.34 -5.88 -13.51
CA LEU A 114 12.65 -6.89 -12.49
C LEU A 114 11.40 -7.49 -11.85
N VAL A 115 10.37 -6.68 -11.61
CA VAL A 115 9.15 -7.17 -10.95
C VAL A 115 8.08 -7.58 -11.96
N GLY A 116 7.82 -6.77 -12.98
CA GLY A 116 6.82 -7.04 -14.02
C GLY A 116 5.54 -6.23 -13.87
N MET A 117 5.62 -5.06 -13.25
CA MET A 117 4.49 -4.15 -13.05
C MET A 117 4.73 -2.86 -13.81
N SER A 118 3.75 -2.42 -14.60
CA SER A 118 3.83 -1.16 -15.35
C SER A 118 3.97 0.04 -14.41
N TYR A 119 5.05 0.79 -14.56
CA TYR A 119 5.25 2.07 -13.87
C TYR A 119 4.10 3.04 -14.14
N GLY A 120 3.66 3.17 -15.40
CA GLY A 120 2.57 4.08 -15.74
C GLY A 120 1.19 3.67 -15.20
N TRP A 121 0.95 2.37 -14.98
CA TRP A 121 -0.25 1.90 -14.27
C TRP A 121 -0.16 2.30 -12.79
N TRP A 122 0.96 1.95 -12.16
CA TRP A 122 1.19 2.21 -10.75
C TRP A 122 1.12 3.72 -10.46
N GLN A 123 1.77 4.54 -11.27
CA GLN A 123 1.80 5.99 -11.08
C GLN A 123 0.39 6.59 -11.16
N HIS A 124 -0.42 6.18 -12.14
CA HIS A 124 -1.80 6.66 -12.27
C HIS A 124 -2.65 6.26 -11.06
N LYS A 125 -2.66 4.97 -10.71
CA LYS A 125 -3.44 4.43 -9.59
C LYS A 125 -3.01 5.05 -8.27
N HIS A 126 -1.72 4.97 -7.97
CA HIS A 126 -1.18 5.31 -6.66
C HIS A 126 -1.11 6.81 -6.41
N THR A 127 -0.94 7.65 -7.45
CA THR A 127 -1.09 9.11 -7.30
C THR A 127 -2.52 9.48 -6.90
N SER A 128 -3.52 8.80 -7.47
CA SER A 128 -4.93 9.01 -7.10
C SER A 128 -5.17 8.67 -5.63
N HIS A 129 -4.66 7.51 -5.19
CA HIS A 129 -4.69 7.09 -3.79
C HIS A 129 -4.03 8.11 -2.86
N HIS A 130 -2.82 8.58 -3.16
CA HIS A 130 -2.14 9.58 -2.33
C HIS A 130 -2.85 10.93 -2.28
N ALA A 131 -3.47 11.35 -3.38
CA ALA A 131 -4.22 12.60 -3.42
C ALA A 131 -5.49 12.53 -2.56
N ASN A 132 -6.18 11.38 -2.58
CA ASN A 132 -7.48 11.23 -1.95
C ASN A 132 -7.66 9.86 -1.25
N PRO A 133 -6.85 9.51 -0.24
CA PRO A 133 -6.92 8.18 0.37
C PRO A 133 -8.30 7.92 0.98
N ASN A 134 -8.81 6.69 0.83
CA ASN A 134 -10.11 6.22 1.26
C ASN A 134 -11.30 7.11 0.82
N LYS A 135 -11.20 7.85 -0.29
CA LYS A 135 -12.31 8.65 -0.80
C LYS A 135 -13.09 7.92 -1.90
N LEU A 136 -14.41 7.81 -1.74
CA LEU A 136 -15.29 7.18 -2.73
C LEU A 136 -15.22 7.88 -4.09
N GLY A 137 -15.12 7.08 -5.16
CA GLY A 137 -15.01 7.56 -6.55
C GLY A 137 -13.68 8.24 -6.89
N SER A 138 -12.71 8.26 -5.98
CA SER A 138 -11.39 8.87 -6.17
C SER A 138 -10.23 7.92 -5.86
N ASP A 139 -10.36 7.12 -4.80
CA ASP A 139 -9.34 6.16 -4.41
C ASP A 139 -9.60 4.78 -5.03
N PRO A 140 -8.77 4.32 -5.98
CA PRO A 140 -8.92 2.98 -6.53
C PRO A 140 -8.66 1.85 -5.50
N ASP A 141 -8.02 2.15 -4.36
CA ASP A 141 -7.72 1.13 -3.33
C ASP A 141 -8.93 0.73 -2.46
N VAL A 142 -10.03 1.49 -2.51
CA VAL A 142 -11.32 1.10 -1.91
C VAL A 142 -12.27 0.45 -2.93
N GLU A 143 -11.90 0.42 -4.21
CA GLU A 143 -12.68 -0.14 -5.32
C GLU A 143 -12.13 -1.51 -5.78
N LEU A 144 -12.00 -2.45 -4.84
CA LEU A 144 -11.45 -3.78 -5.15
C LEU A 144 -12.43 -4.61 -5.97
N PRO A 145 -12.02 -5.32 -7.05
CA PRO A 145 -12.93 -6.10 -7.91
C PRO A 145 -13.70 -7.21 -7.18
N VAL A 146 -13.01 -7.96 -6.32
CA VAL A 146 -13.54 -9.19 -5.70
C VAL A 146 -14.12 -8.96 -4.30
N ILE A 147 -13.50 -8.07 -3.52
CA ILE A 147 -13.84 -7.84 -2.12
C ILE A 147 -14.63 -6.53 -2.01
N ALA A 148 -15.78 -6.57 -1.34
CA ALA A 148 -16.55 -5.38 -1.04
C ALA A 148 -15.92 -4.64 0.14
N LEU A 149 -15.39 -3.44 -0.14
CA LEU A 149 -14.93 -2.49 0.89
C LEU A 149 -15.91 -1.34 1.12
N THR A 150 -17.00 -1.29 0.35
CA THR A 150 -18.06 -0.28 0.47
C THR A 150 -19.42 -0.95 0.54
N ALA A 151 -20.35 -0.37 1.30
CA ALA A 151 -21.69 -0.92 1.46
C ALA A 151 -22.47 -0.97 0.13
N ASP A 152 -22.25 0.00 -0.77
CA ASP A 152 -22.90 0.04 -2.08
C ASP A 152 -22.51 -1.18 -2.94
N LYS A 153 -21.25 -1.59 -2.88
CA LYS A 153 -20.80 -2.81 -3.56
C LYS A 153 -21.35 -4.08 -2.91
N ALA A 154 -21.53 -4.07 -1.58
CA ALA A 154 -22.17 -5.17 -0.86
C ALA A 154 -23.70 -5.25 -1.10
N ALA A 155 -24.34 -4.16 -1.53
CA ALA A 155 -25.78 -4.13 -1.78
C ALA A 155 -26.21 -4.80 -3.10
N VAL A 156 -25.27 -5.12 -4.00
CA VAL A 156 -25.59 -5.80 -5.27
C VAL A 156 -26.21 -7.19 -4.99
N PRO A 157 -27.41 -7.51 -5.50
CA PRO A 157 -28.05 -8.80 -5.25
C PRO A 157 -27.30 -9.95 -5.92
N HIS A 158 -27.13 -11.05 -5.21
CA HIS A 158 -26.54 -12.29 -5.73
C HIS A 158 -27.21 -13.53 -5.09
N GLY A 159 -26.93 -14.71 -5.62
CA GLY A 159 -27.42 -15.99 -5.07
C GLY A 159 -26.89 -16.29 -3.66
N ALA A 160 -27.56 -17.20 -2.95
CA ALA A 160 -27.31 -17.52 -1.54
C ALA A 160 -25.83 -17.85 -1.23
N LEU A 161 -25.17 -18.62 -2.12
CA LEU A 161 -23.75 -18.97 -1.97
C LEU A 161 -22.84 -17.73 -2.00
N PHE A 162 -23.10 -16.78 -2.88
CA PHE A 162 -22.30 -15.55 -2.98
C PHE A 162 -22.57 -14.61 -1.80
N THR A 163 -23.80 -14.58 -1.31
CA THR A 163 -24.14 -13.85 -0.06
C THR A 163 -23.42 -14.45 1.14
N TRP A 164 -23.37 -15.78 1.26
CA TRP A 164 -22.56 -16.45 2.28
C TRP A 164 -21.06 -16.12 2.15
N PHE A 165 -20.51 -16.18 0.93
CA PHE A 165 -19.11 -15.81 0.69
C PHE A 165 -18.82 -14.36 1.11
N ARG A 166 -19.71 -13.41 0.76
CA ARG A 166 -19.58 -12.01 1.15
C ARG A 166 -19.63 -11.78 2.66
N ALA A 167 -20.54 -12.46 3.36
CA ALA A 167 -20.62 -12.39 4.82
C ALA A 167 -19.33 -12.84 5.53
N HIS A 168 -18.53 -13.69 4.87
CA HIS A 168 -17.26 -14.23 5.40
C HIS A 168 -16.02 -13.75 4.63
N GLN A 169 -16.16 -12.72 3.79
CA GLN A 169 -15.11 -12.31 2.84
C GLN A 169 -13.82 -11.85 3.53
N GLY A 170 -13.86 -11.46 4.80
CA GLY A 170 -12.69 -11.13 5.61
C GLY A 170 -11.77 -12.33 5.86
N ILE A 171 -12.30 -13.56 5.97
CA ILE A 171 -11.48 -14.78 6.06
C ILE A 171 -10.82 -15.07 4.71
N PHE A 172 -11.56 -14.87 3.62
CA PHE A 172 -11.06 -15.06 2.25
C PHE A 172 -10.07 -13.98 1.82
N PHE A 173 -10.00 -12.84 2.51
CA PHE A 173 -9.08 -11.75 2.22
C PHE A 173 -7.64 -12.25 2.06
N PHE A 174 -7.10 -12.97 3.06
CA PHE A 174 -5.71 -13.42 3.06
C PHE A 174 -5.40 -14.47 2.00
N PRO A 175 -6.19 -15.55 1.83
CA PRO A 175 -6.03 -16.46 0.70
C PRO A 175 -6.11 -15.76 -0.66
N LEU A 176 -7.02 -14.80 -0.83
CA LEU A 176 -7.15 -14.03 -2.08
C LEU A 176 -5.92 -13.17 -2.37
N LEU A 177 -5.13 -12.77 -1.37
CA LEU A 177 -3.88 -12.05 -1.61
C LEU A 177 -2.85 -12.89 -2.37
N LEU A 178 -2.95 -14.22 -2.36
CA LEU A 178 -2.12 -15.08 -3.22
C LEU A 178 -2.38 -14.78 -4.71
N LEU A 179 -3.55 -14.25 -5.08
CA LEU A 179 -3.86 -13.86 -6.46
C LEU A 179 -3.44 -12.41 -6.78
N GLU A 180 -3.00 -11.63 -5.80
CA GLU A 180 -2.66 -10.22 -6.00
C GLU A 180 -1.49 -10.06 -6.98
N GLY A 181 -0.49 -10.95 -6.94
CA GLY A 181 0.63 -10.91 -7.89
C GLY A 181 0.16 -11.01 -9.34
N LEU A 182 -0.79 -11.91 -9.61
CA LEU A 182 -1.40 -12.06 -10.93
C LEU A 182 -2.21 -10.81 -11.30
N SER A 183 -2.98 -10.27 -10.36
CA SER A 183 -3.77 -9.04 -10.54
C SER A 183 -2.89 -7.85 -10.93
N LEU A 184 -1.72 -7.70 -10.28
CA LEU A 184 -0.75 -6.65 -10.55
C LEU A 184 -0.16 -6.79 -11.97
N HIS A 185 0.24 -7.99 -12.38
CA HIS A 185 0.73 -8.24 -13.74
C HIS A 185 -0.35 -8.00 -14.80
N ALA A 186 -1.56 -8.52 -14.58
CA ALA A 186 -2.68 -8.33 -15.49
C ALA A 186 -3.03 -6.85 -15.66
N SER A 187 -3.02 -6.09 -14.57
CA SER A 187 -3.26 -4.64 -14.59
C SER A 187 -2.19 -3.89 -15.37
N GLY A 188 -0.92 -4.28 -15.20
CA GLY A 188 0.18 -3.71 -15.97
C GLY A 188 0.06 -4.01 -17.47
N VAL A 189 -0.22 -5.26 -17.85
CA VAL A 189 -0.45 -5.66 -19.25
C VAL A 189 -1.62 -4.89 -19.85
N ARG A 190 -2.73 -4.78 -19.11
CA ARG A 190 -3.89 -3.99 -19.54
C ARG A 190 -3.54 -2.51 -19.76
N ARG A 191 -2.69 -1.91 -18.93
CA ARG A 191 -2.27 -0.52 -19.10
C ARG A 191 -1.47 -0.31 -20.37
N VAL A 192 -0.46 -1.14 -20.63
CA VAL A 192 0.43 -0.98 -21.79
C VAL A 192 -0.25 -1.35 -23.11
N THR A 193 -1.27 -2.22 -23.07
CA THR A 193 -2.10 -2.56 -24.24
C THR A 193 -3.29 -1.63 -24.45
N SER A 194 -3.72 -0.87 -23.43
CA SER A 194 -4.81 0.11 -23.58
C SER A 194 -4.46 1.21 -24.58
N GLY A 195 -5.44 1.83 -25.25
CA GLY A 195 -5.21 3.00 -26.13
C GLY A 195 -4.84 4.30 -25.39
N ARG A 196 -4.77 4.30 -24.05
CA ARG A 196 -4.55 5.51 -23.23
C ARG A 196 -3.09 5.97 -23.27
N HIS A 197 -2.84 7.28 -23.28
CA HIS A 197 -1.49 7.83 -23.30
C HIS A 197 -0.56 7.24 -22.21
N LEU A 198 0.69 6.97 -22.58
CA LEU A 198 1.74 6.41 -21.74
C LEU A 198 3.12 6.80 -22.32
N ASP A 199 3.86 7.65 -21.59
CA ASP A 199 5.08 8.31 -22.06
C ASP A 199 6.12 7.36 -22.66
N ARG A 200 6.35 6.22 -22.02
CA ARG A 200 7.42 5.27 -22.35
C ARG A 200 6.89 3.88 -22.69
N ARG A 201 5.72 3.82 -23.33
CA ARG A 201 4.99 2.58 -23.63
C ARG A 201 5.87 1.44 -24.13
N TRP A 202 6.72 1.68 -25.13
CA TRP A 202 7.54 0.62 -25.72
C TRP A 202 8.64 0.12 -24.80
N VAL A 203 9.15 0.98 -23.91
CA VAL A 203 10.10 0.57 -22.86
C VAL A 203 9.39 -0.30 -21.83
N GLU A 204 8.21 0.11 -21.36
CA GLU A 204 7.41 -0.68 -20.41
C GLU A 204 7.04 -2.04 -21.02
N ILE A 205 6.58 -2.08 -22.28
CA ILE A 205 6.30 -3.33 -23.01
C ILE A 205 7.55 -4.22 -23.08
N GLY A 206 8.70 -3.66 -23.47
CA GLY A 206 9.94 -4.42 -23.58
C GLY A 206 10.38 -5.01 -22.25
N PHE A 207 10.41 -4.18 -21.20
CA PHE A 207 10.80 -4.59 -19.85
C PHE A 207 9.84 -5.62 -19.26
N MET A 208 8.54 -5.38 -19.36
CA MET A 208 7.53 -6.35 -18.92
C MET A 208 7.58 -7.64 -19.72
N SER A 209 7.90 -7.61 -21.02
CA SER A 209 8.05 -8.83 -21.83
C SER A 209 9.25 -9.66 -21.39
N VAL A 210 10.40 -9.01 -21.14
CA VAL A 210 11.58 -9.69 -20.57
C VAL A 210 11.23 -10.34 -19.24
N ARG A 211 10.51 -9.63 -18.37
CA ARG A 211 10.10 -10.17 -17.07
C ARG A 211 9.10 -11.30 -17.19
N LEU A 212 7.96 -11.08 -17.86
CA LEU A 212 6.82 -11.99 -17.83
C LEU A 212 7.02 -13.18 -18.76
N ILE A 213 7.55 -12.95 -19.97
CA ILE A 213 7.80 -14.01 -20.95
C ILE A 213 9.17 -14.62 -20.69
N GLY A 214 10.21 -13.80 -20.56
CA GLY A 214 11.58 -14.28 -20.39
C GLY A 214 11.78 -15.10 -19.11
N PHE A 215 11.26 -14.64 -17.96
CA PHE A 215 11.36 -15.44 -16.72
C PHE A 215 10.55 -16.72 -16.80
N THR A 216 9.33 -16.68 -17.35
CA THR A 216 8.51 -17.88 -17.51
C THR A 216 9.20 -18.88 -18.43
N ALA A 217 9.76 -18.42 -19.54
CA ALA A 217 10.55 -19.26 -20.45
C ALA A 217 11.75 -19.87 -19.73
N LEU A 218 12.52 -19.09 -18.97
CA LEU A 218 13.62 -19.61 -18.16
C LEU A 218 13.15 -20.71 -17.20
N VAL A 219 11.99 -20.53 -16.55
CA VAL A 219 11.46 -21.55 -15.63
C VAL A 219 11.17 -22.86 -16.36
N PHE A 220 10.53 -22.81 -17.52
CA PHE A 220 10.23 -24.01 -18.32
C PHE A 220 11.45 -24.60 -19.05
N LEU A 221 12.54 -23.85 -19.20
CA LEU A 221 13.81 -24.37 -19.71
C LEU A 221 14.56 -25.19 -18.67
N VAL A 222 14.43 -24.84 -17.39
CA VAL A 222 15.16 -25.49 -16.29
C VAL A 222 14.35 -26.60 -15.64
N LEU A 223 13.02 -26.45 -15.55
CA LEU A 223 12.13 -27.35 -14.82
C LEU A 223 11.18 -28.10 -15.75
N SER A 224 10.87 -29.34 -15.36
CA SER A 224 9.79 -30.11 -15.95
C SER A 224 8.45 -29.37 -15.80
N PRO A 225 7.48 -29.55 -16.72
CA PRO A 225 6.24 -28.76 -16.72
C PRO A 225 5.48 -28.80 -15.39
N GLY A 226 5.44 -29.95 -14.71
CA GLY A 226 4.76 -30.10 -13.43
C GLY A 226 5.38 -29.22 -12.33
N ILE A 227 6.70 -29.28 -12.17
CA ILE A 227 7.41 -28.47 -11.16
C ILE A 227 7.38 -26.98 -11.55
N ALA A 228 7.53 -26.66 -12.83
CA ALA A 228 7.46 -25.29 -13.35
C ALA A 228 6.14 -24.58 -12.98
N PHE A 229 5.00 -25.24 -13.18
CA PHE A 229 3.70 -24.66 -12.81
C PHE A 229 3.58 -24.42 -11.31
N VAL A 230 3.99 -25.39 -10.47
CA VAL A 230 3.94 -25.23 -9.01
C VAL A 230 4.91 -24.15 -8.54
N PHE A 231 6.10 -24.08 -9.11
CA PHE A 231 7.09 -23.04 -8.85
C PHE A 231 6.52 -21.64 -9.11
N LEU A 232 5.93 -21.42 -10.29
CA LEU A 232 5.33 -20.14 -10.65
C LEU A 232 4.15 -19.80 -9.74
N ALA A 233 3.30 -20.78 -9.42
CA ALA A 233 2.17 -20.59 -8.50
C ALA A 233 2.64 -20.19 -7.09
N VAL A 234 3.66 -20.85 -6.54
CA VAL A 234 4.24 -20.52 -5.23
C VAL A 234 4.93 -19.16 -5.26
N GLN A 235 5.76 -18.88 -6.26
CA GLN A 235 6.48 -17.61 -6.37
C GLN A 235 5.52 -16.44 -6.50
N LEU A 236 4.59 -16.52 -7.45
CA LEU A 236 3.61 -15.46 -7.72
C LEU A 236 2.63 -15.31 -6.55
N GLY A 237 2.20 -16.43 -5.98
CA GLY A 237 1.35 -16.51 -4.80
C GLY A 237 1.95 -15.79 -3.61
N LEU A 238 3.15 -16.20 -3.19
CA LEU A 238 3.82 -15.61 -2.04
C LEU A 238 4.22 -14.14 -2.29
N PHE A 239 4.56 -13.78 -3.53
CA PHE A 239 4.81 -12.38 -3.90
C PHE A 239 3.54 -11.52 -3.72
N GLY A 240 2.41 -11.99 -4.24
CA GLY A 240 1.11 -11.34 -4.08
C GLY A 240 0.69 -11.23 -2.62
N PHE A 241 0.81 -12.32 -1.87
CA PHE A 241 0.51 -12.36 -0.45
C PHE A 241 1.34 -11.34 0.31
N TYR A 242 2.66 -11.36 0.11
CA TYR A 242 3.58 -10.48 0.81
C TYR A 242 3.36 -9.00 0.47
N MET A 243 3.11 -8.67 -0.80
CA MET A 243 2.67 -7.33 -1.20
C MET A 243 1.39 -6.95 -0.44
N GLY A 244 0.33 -7.74 -0.58
CA GLY A 244 -0.98 -7.46 0.01
C GLY A 244 -0.95 -7.25 1.52
N VAL A 245 -0.29 -8.15 2.26
CA VAL A 245 -0.20 -8.07 3.73
C VAL A 245 0.67 -6.92 4.22
N SER A 246 1.48 -6.30 3.36
CA SER A 246 2.30 -5.13 3.70
C SER A 246 1.53 -3.81 3.54
N PHE A 247 0.63 -3.68 2.55
CA PHE A 247 -0.14 -2.44 2.32
C PHE A 247 -1.47 -2.42 3.05
N ALA A 248 -2.20 -3.54 3.04
CA ALA A 248 -3.52 -3.67 3.66
C ALA A 248 -3.63 -3.14 5.09
N PRO A 249 -2.69 -3.43 6.01
CA PRO A 249 -2.85 -3.06 7.41
C PRO A 249 -2.76 -1.55 7.66
N ASN A 250 -2.46 -0.70 6.69
CA ASN A 250 -2.31 0.73 6.93
C ASN A 250 -3.53 1.59 6.55
N HIS A 251 -4.45 1.10 5.72
CA HIS A 251 -5.60 1.88 5.26
C HIS A 251 -6.93 1.10 5.25
N LYS A 252 -6.91 -0.24 5.14
CA LYS A 252 -8.17 -1.03 5.12
C LYS A 252 -8.85 -1.03 6.49
N GLY A 253 -10.12 -0.64 6.56
CA GLY A 253 -10.83 -0.45 7.82
C GLY A 253 -10.44 0.83 8.57
N MET A 254 -9.77 1.77 7.90
CA MET A 254 -9.82 3.19 8.29
C MET A 254 -11.10 3.82 7.72
N PRO A 255 -11.53 5.00 8.22
CA PRO A 255 -12.74 5.67 7.72
C PRO A 255 -12.72 5.84 6.20
N ILE A 256 -13.91 5.84 5.59
CA ILE A 256 -14.12 6.13 4.18
C ILE A 256 -14.74 7.52 4.05
N VAL A 257 -14.16 8.37 3.21
CA VAL A 257 -14.66 9.72 2.95
C VAL A 257 -15.69 9.66 1.81
N PRO A 258 -16.92 10.17 2.01
CA PRO A 258 -17.89 10.32 0.94
C PRO A 258 -17.37 11.20 -0.22
N ALA A 259 -17.93 11.01 -1.41
CA ALA A 259 -17.46 11.70 -2.62
C ALA A 259 -17.61 13.23 -2.54
N ASP A 260 -18.65 13.71 -1.86
CA ASP A 260 -19.03 15.12 -1.68
C ASP A 260 -18.30 15.79 -0.50
N VAL A 261 -17.71 15.02 0.41
CA VAL A 261 -16.97 15.55 1.57
C VAL A 261 -15.56 15.96 1.16
N THR A 262 -15.13 17.12 1.66
CA THR A 262 -13.76 17.62 1.51
C THR A 262 -13.11 17.79 2.89
N LEU A 263 -11.90 17.26 3.01
CA LEU A 263 -11.05 17.40 4.20
C LEU A 263 -9.79 18.16 3.81
N ASP A 264 -9.24 18.95 4.74
CA ASP A 264 -7.92 19.53 4.58
C ASP A 264 -6.86 18.42 4.42
N PHE A 265 -5.71 18.78 3.84
CA PHE A 265 -4.68 17.82 3.50
C PHE A 265 -4.15 17.06 4.73
N LEU A 266 -3.92 17.74 5.86
CA LEU A 266 -3.37 17.10 7.06
C LEU A 266 -4.35 16.06 7.61
N ARG A 267 -5.60 16.46 7.87
CA ARG A 267 -6.62 15.55 8.42
C ARG A 267 -6.88 14.38 7.48
N ARG A 268 -6.94 14.63 6.17
CA ARG A 268 -7.12 13.58 5.16
C ARG A 268 -6.02 12.53 5.22
N GLN A 269 -4.76 12.94 5.14
CA GLN A 269 -3.64 11.98 5.10
C GLN A 269 -3.50 11.22 6.42
N VAL A 270 -3.70 11.89 7.56
CA VAL A 270 -3.54 11.30 8.89
C VAL A 270 -4.71 10.40 9.25
N MET A 271 -5.96 10.84 9.09
CA MET A 271 -7.12 10.11 9.60
C MET A 271 -7.54 8.93 8.71
N MET A 272 -7.17 8.93 7.44
CA MET A 272 -7.45 7.83 6.51
C MET A 272 -6.37 6.75 6.51
N SER A 273 -5.33 6.93 7.33
CA SER A 273 -4.19 6.03 7.44
C SER A 273 -3.95 5.64 8.90
N ARG A 274 -3.24 4.54 9.11
CA ARG A 274 -2.69 4.17 10.41
C ARG A 274 -1.29 3.64 10.27
N ASN A 275 -0.53 3.79 11.35
CA ASN A 275 0.80 3.21 11.45
C ASN A 275 0.79 1.86 12.16
N ILE A 276 1.76 1.03 11.81
CA ILE A 276 2.01 -0.25 12.46
C ILE A 276 3.28 -0.16 13.31
N ARG A 277 3.10 -0.31 14.62
CA ARG A 277 4.20 -0.34 15.59
C ARG A 277 5.00 -1.63 15.43
N GLY A 278 6.32 -1.50 15.36
CA GLY A 278 7.22 -2.64 15.32
C GLY A 278 8.70 -2.28 15.36
N THR A 279 9.53 -3.30 15.15
CA THR A 279 11.00 -3.22 15.18
C THR A 279 11.58 -2.84 13.82
N ARG A 280 12.91 -2.61 13.75
CA ARG A 280 13.62 -2.41 12.46
C ARG A 280 13.39 -3.55 11.48
N LEU A 281 13.22 -4.77 11.98
CA LEU A 281 12.92 -5.93 11.14
C LEU A 281 11.56 -5.76 10.46
N LEU A 282 10.55 -5.29 11.19
CA LEU A 282 9.24 -5.02 10.60
C LEU A 282 9.30 -3.87 9.59
N ASP A 283 10.10 -2.82 9.86
CA ASP A 283 10.27 -1.74 8.88
C ASP A 283 10.85 -2.25 7.55
N VAL A 284 11.82 -3.17 7.61
CA VAL A 284 12.37 -3.80 6.41
C VAL A 284 11.32 -4.70 5.76
N ALA A 285 10.63 -5.52 6.55
CA ALA A 285 9.62 -6.43 6.05
C ALA A 285 8.46 -5.68 5.36
N MET A 286 8.03 -4.53 5.86
CA MET A 286 6.94 -3.74 5.28
C MET A 286 7.42 -2.65 4.32
N GLY A 287 8.72 -2.60 3.99
CA GLY A 287 9.24 -1.56 3.11
C GLY A 287 9.12 -0.14 3.65
N GLY A 288 9.02 0.03 4.98
CA GLY A 288 8.79 1.31 5.66
C GLY A 288 7.34 1.78 5.64
N LEU A 289 6.44 1.04 4.97
CA LEU A 289 5.02 1.38 4.85
C LEU A 289 4.26 1.17 6.16
N ASN A 290 4.87 0.57 7.18
CA ASN A 290 4.36 0.63 8.53
C ASN A 290 4.30 2.05 9.11
N TYR A 291 4.91 3.03 8.44
CA TYR A 291 4.83 4.46 8.70
C TYR A 291 4.00 5.18 7.61
N GLN A 292 2.78 4.69 7.36
CA GLN A 292 1.91 5.17 6.29
C GLN A 292 1.54 6.64 6.45
N ILE A 293 1.29 7.12 7.69
CA ILE A 293 0.93 8.52 7.94
C ILE A 293 2.05 9.44 7.48
N GLU A 294 3.30 9.15 7.85
CA GLU A 294 4.46 9.93 7.46
C GLU A 294 4.71 9.85 5.96
N HIS A 295 4.55 8.66 5.38
CA HIS A 295 4.67 8.42 3.94
C HIS A 295 3.64 9.24 3.14
N HIS A 296 2.39 9.31 3.60
CA HIS A 296 1.34 10.07 2.93
C HIS A 296 1.52 11.59 3.05
N LEU A 297 1.97 12.06 4.22
CA LEU A 297 2.26 13.48 4.42
C LEU A 297 3.51 13.93 3.64
N PHE A 298 4.53 13.08 3.57
CA PHE A 298 5.82 13.40 2.98
C PHE A 298 6.32 12.26 2.07
N PRO A 299 5.68 12.00 0.92
CA PRO A 299 6.01 10.84 0.08
C PRO A 299 7.46 10.84 -0.41
N SER A 300 8.07 12.01 -0.58
CA SER A 300 9.48 12.13 -0.97
C SER A 300 10.49 11.96 0.18
N MET A 301 10.03 11.75 1.41
CA MET A 301 10.88 11.47 2.57
C MET A 301 11.55 10.10 2.41
N PRO A 302 12.88 9.99 2.55
CA PRO A 302 13.56 8.71 2.51
C PRO A 302 13.04 7.74 3.58
N ARG A 303 12.81 6.49 3.19
CA ARG A 303 12.34 5.39 4.06
C ARG A 303 13.01 5.31 5.45
N PRO A 304 14.35 5.44 5.60
CA PRO A 304 14.99 5.38 6.92
C PRO A 304 14.62 6.52 7.87
N HIS A 305 14.02 7.60 7.37
CA HIS A 305 13.63 8.77 8.15
C HIS A 305 12.19 8.70 8.63
N LEU A 306 11.33 7.85 8.05
CA LEU A 306 9.92 7.74 8.43
C LEU A 306 9.76 7.45 9.93
N ARG A 307 10.52 6.48 10.47
CA ARG A 307 10.55 6.19 11.92
C ARG A 307 10.89 7.40 12.77
N ARG A 308 11.81 8.26 12.31
CA ARG A 308 12.25 9.45 13.05
C ARG A 308 11.23 10.58 12.96
N ALA A 309 10.49 10.67 11.85
CA ALA A 309 9.44 11.66 11.65
C ALA A 309 8.19 11.33 12.48
N ALA A 310 7.88 10.05 12.68
CA ALA A 310 6.68 9.59 13.37
C ALA A 310 6.42 10.24 14.74
N PRO A 311 7.35 10.29 15.71
CA PRO A 311 7.10 10.93 17.01
C PRO A 311 6.88 12.46 16.90
N ILE A 312 7.51 13.12 15.92
CA ILE A 312 7.36 14.56 15.66
C ILE A 312 5.95 14.84 15.14
N ILE A 313 5.52 14.08 14.12
CA ILE A 313 4.20 14.22 13.51
C ILE A 313 3.11 13.82 14.50
N SER A 314 3.29 12.74 15.26
CA SER A 314 2.34 12.33 16.30
C SER A 314 2.15 13.41 17.38
N THR A 315 3.22 14.08 17.79
CA THR A 315 3.14 15.21 18.75
C THR A 315 2.42 16.40 18.14
N TYR A 316 2.76 16.78 16.91
CA TYR A 316 2.07 17.86 16.20
C TYR A 316 0.56 17.58 16.04
N CYS A 317 0.21 16.36 15.64
CA CYS A 317 -1.18 15.92 15.53
C CYS A 317 -1.92 16.01 16.88
N ARG A 318 -1.28 15.62 17.99
CA ARG A 318 -1.87 15.74 19.33
C ARG A 318 -2.12 17.19 19.73
N GLU A 319 -1.18 18.10 19.44
CA GLU A 319 -1.30 19.53 19.73
C GLU A 319 -2.40 20.23 18.92
N HIS A 320 -2.72 19.70 17.73
CA HIS A 320 -3.74 20.23 16.82
C HIS A 320 -5.02 19.38 16.80
N GLU A 321 -5.20 18.49 17.80
CA GLU A 321 -6.37 17.63 17.95
C GLU A 321 -6.71 16.77 16.72
N VAL A 322 -5.70 16.39 15.94
CA VAL A 322 -5.82 15.46 14.80
C VAL A 322 -5.58 14.02 15.29
N PRO A 323 -6.54 13.10 15.20
CA PRO A 323 -6.35 11.72 15.64
C PRO A 323 -5.25 11.00 14.84
N TYR A 324 -4.14 10.69 15.50
CA TYR A 324 -3.03 9.92 14.93
C TYR A 324 -3.16 8.45 15.34
N MET A 325 -3.45 7.56 14.39
CA MET A 325 -3.70 6.14 14.67
C MET A 325 -2.45 5.29 14.54
N GLN A 326 -2.14 4.51 15.58
CA GLN A 326 -1.08 3.50 15.57
C GLN A 326 -1.54 2.23 16.28
N THR A 327 -1.22 1.07 15.72
CA THR A 327 -1.57 -0.23 16.31
C THR A 327 -0.51 -1.31 16.05
N GLY A 328 -0.66 -2.50 16.64
CA GLY A 328 0.16 -3.67 16.32
C GLY A 328 -0.29 -4.34 15.02
N LEU A 329 0.62 -5.08 14.37
CA LEU A 329 0.34 -5.71 13.06
C LEU A 329 -0.85 -6.67 13.13
N LEU A 330 -0.86 -7.59 14.10
CA LEU A 330 -1.95 -8.55 14.27
C LEU A 330 -3.29 -7.86 14.56
N THR A 331 -3.28 -6.85 15.43
CA THR A 331 -4.46 -6.04 15.72
C THR A 331 -5.00 -5.36 14.46
N SER A 332 -4.12 -4.84 13.61
CA SER A 332 -4.52 -4.27 12.32
C SER A 332 -5.18 -5.30 11.41
N TYR A 333 -4.64 -6.51 11.31
CA TYR A 333 -5.28 -7.57 10.52
C TYR A 333 -6.65 -7.97 11.07
N VAL A 334 -6.82 -8.02 12.40
CA VAL A 334 -8.14 -8.24 13.02
C VAL A 334 -9.11 -7.11 12.66
N ILE A 335 -8.66 -5.84 12.68
CA ILE A 335 -9.47 -4.70 12.24
C ILE A 335 -9.88 -4.87 10.78
N VAL A 336 -8.96 -5.24 9.89
CA VAL A 336 -9.24 -5.48 8.46
C VAL A 336 -10.30 -6.57 8.29
N ILE A 337 -10.13 -7.73 8.93
CA ILE A 337 -11.09 -8.84 8.84
C ILE A 337 -12.48 -8.41 9.32
N ARG A 338 -12.56 -7.79 10.51
CA ARG A 338 -13.83 -7.35 11.10
C ARG A 338 -14.52 -6.32 10.23
N TYR A 339 -13.79 -5.33 9.74
CA TYR A 339 -14.32 -4.30 8.87
C TYR A 339 -14.89 -4.90 7.57
N ILE A 340 -14.11 -5.75 6.91
CA ILE A 340 -14.49 -6.37 5.65
C ILE A 340 -15.71 -7.29 5.82
N ASN A 341 -15.81 -8.03 6.92
CA ASN A 341 -16.98 -8.86 7.23
C ASN A 341 -18.23 -7.98 7.47
N ARG A 342 -18.11 -6.90 8.25
CA ARG A 342 -19.22 -5.96 8.49
C ARG A 342 -19.77 -5.35 7.20
N VAL A 343 -18.87 -4.88 6.32
CA VAL A 343 -19.26 -4.42 4.98
C VAL A 343 -19.96 -5.53 4.19
N GLY A 344 -19.48 -6.77 4.29
CA GLY A 344 -20.07 -7.94 3.63
C GLY A 344 -21.48 -8.28 4.08
N LEU A 345 -21.83 -7.92 5.32
CA LEU A 345 -23.17 -8.03 5.89
C LEU A 345 -24.10 -6.85 5.53
N GLY A 346 -23.59 -5.87 4.77
CA GLY A 346 -24.35 -4.69 4.36
C GLY A 346 -24.42 -3.59 5.43
N GLU A 347 -23.59 -3.66 6.47
CA GLU A 347 -23.48 -2.59 7.46
C GLU A 347 -22.96 -1.31 6.79
N ARG A 348 -23.78 -0.25 6.83
CA ARG A 348 -23.43 1.08 6.30
C ARG A 348 -22.68 1.85 7.37
N ASP A 349 -21.39 1.62 7.47
CA ASP A 349 -20.56 2.44 8.34
C ASP A 349 -20.09 3.70 7.60
N VAL A 350 -20.82 4.80 7.79
CA VAL A 350 -20.46 6.10 7.19
C VAL A 350 -19.55 6.91 8.15
N PHE A 351 -19.52 6.63 9.47
CA PHE A 351 -18.75 7.46 10.43
C PHE A 351 -18.41 6.84 11.80
N SER A 352 -18.69 5.56 12.10
CA SER A 352 -18.09 4.91 13.26
C SER A 352 -16.62 4.63 12.97
N CYS A 353 -15.79 5.60 13.36
CA CYS A 353 -14.38 5.31 13.60
C CYS A 353 -14.33 4.08 14.54
N PRO A 354 -13.61 3.00 14.20
CA PRO A 354 -13.46 1.84 15.09
C PRO A 354 -12.96 2.22 16.50
N LEU A 355 -12.35 3.40 16.65
CA LEU A 355 -11.95 3.97 17.94
C LEU A 355 -13.09 4.57 18.77
N VAL A 356 -14.20 5.01 18.17
CA VAL A 356 -15.40 5.43 18.93
C VAL A 356 -16.06 4.20 19.54
N GLU A 357 -16.13 3.09 18.79
CA GLU A 357 -16.56 1.79 19.32
C GLU A 357 -15.59 1.23 20.37
N GLN A 358 -14.27 1.34 20.15
CA GLN A 358 -13.26 0.86 21.11
C GLN A 358 -13.17 1.73 22.38
N ARG A 359 -13.38 3.05 22.30
CA ARG A 359 -13.50 3.92 23.48
C ARG A 359 -14.76 3.62 24.29
N ALA A 360 -15.89 3.35 23.63
CA ALA A 360 -17.13 3.00 24.32
C ALA A 360 -17.02 1.70 25.15
N CYS A 361 -16.25 0.71 24.67
CA CYS A 361 -15.95 -0.52 25.41
C CYS A 361 -14.97 -0.33 26.59
N LEU A 362 -14.15 0.74 26.61
CA LEU A 362 -13.22 1.01 27.71
C LEU A 362 -13.81 1.90 28.81
N THR A 363 -14.99 2.49 28.57
CA THR A 363 -15.72 3.33 29.53
C THR A 363 -16.94 2.63 30.15
N THR A 364 -17.12 1.34 29.87
CA THR A 364 -18.27 0.53 30.33
C THR A 364 -17.87 -0.62 31.27
N GLU A 365 -16.69 -0.54 31.88
CA GLU A 365 -16.29 -1.33 33.06
C GLU A 365 -16.08 -0.44 34.28
#